data_AF-A0A7H4MT79-F1
#
_entry.id   AF-A0A7H4MT79-F1
#
_cell.length_a   1.000
_cell.length_b   1.000
_cell.length_c   1.000
_cell.angle_alpha   90.00
_cell.angle_beta   90.00
_cell.angle_gamma   90.00
#
_symmetry.space_group_name_H-M   'P 1'
#
loop_
_entity.id
_entity.type
_entity.pdbx_description
1 polymer ?
#
loop_
_entity_poly.entity_id
_entity_poly.type
_entity_poly.pdbx_seq_one_letter_code
_entity_poly.pdbx_strand_id
1 'polypeptide(L)'
;MRFDIEGFITFDTEEASLVNLLTGDCIELSATSTRLLTNLLQYRGDIISRVDIFQSVFEKYGARPSNSNLNQYISTLRRSLADLGVEKNVIITVPRIGFKISEEVIITSDNDYSSSFTLPTLAPEPPRRSLLWQHRKVAILFIPMVIALMLLLQFFTHQKQSPTAIFTQDKCIFYGAGALRVGGNTQK
;
A
#
# COMPACT_ATOMS: atom_id res chain seq x y z
N MET A 1 -18.62 8.37 -9.41
CA MET A 1 -17.76 8.98 -8.36
C MET A 1 -17.21 10.28 -8.92
N ARG A 2 -17.16 11.36 -8.14
CA ARG A 2 -16.66 12.66 -8.61
C ARG A 2 -15.42 13.09 -7.83
N PHE A 3 -14.49 13.72 -8.54
CA PHE A 3 -13.30 14.32 -7.98
C PHE A 3 -13.19 15.78 -8.41
N ASP A 4 -12.86 16.66 -7.49
CA ASP A 4 -12.56 18.06 -7.78
C ASP A 4 -11.04 18.27 -7.63
N ILE A 5 -10.42 18.77 -8.69
CA ILE A 5 -8.98 19.02 -8.82
C ILE A 5 -8.79 20.54 -8.80
N GLU A 6 -7.95 21.02 -7.87
CA GLU A 6 -7.72 22.45 -7.58
C GLU A 6 -9.00 23.26 -7.25
N GLY A 7 -10.13 22.59 -7.05
CA GLY A 7 -11.43 23.22 -6.76
C GLY A 7 -12.13 23.82 -7.97
N PHE A 8 -11.53 23.80 -9.17
CA PHE A 8 -12.13 24.37 -10.39
C PHE A 8 -12.23 23.38 -11.55
N ILE A 9 -11.55 22.23 -11.48
CA ILE A 9 -11.74 21.14 -12.44
C ILE A 9 -12.52 20.03 -11.76
N THR A 10 -13.65 19.65 -12.35
CA THR A 10 -14.38 18.45 -11.96
C THR A 10 -14.03 17.31 -12.90
N PHE A 11 -13.73 16.16 -12.32
CA PHE A 11 -13.67 14.87 -13.01
C PHE A 11 -14.86 14.00 -12.58
N ASP A 12 -15.69 13.62 -13.55
CA ASP A 12 -16.79 12.67 -13.34
C ASP A 12 -16.42 11.29 -13.92
N THR A 13 -16.43 10.26 -13.09
CA THR A 13 -16.07 8.90 -13.52
C THR A 13 -17.16 8.21 -14.32
N GLU A 14 -18.42 8.57 -14.13
CA GLU A 14 -19.56 7.95 -14.83
C GLU A 14 -19.71 8.57 -16.21
N GLU A 15 -19.64 9.90 -16.28
CA GLU A 15 -19.71 10.67 -17.53
C GLU A 15 -18.39 10.68 -18.30
N ALA A 16 -17.32 10.10 -17.73
CA ALA A 16 -15.99 10.03 -18.32
C ALA A 16 -15.48 11.39 -18.83
N SER A 17 -15.70 12.47 -18.07
CA SER A 17 -15.41 13.83 -18.52
C SER A 17 -14.66 14.66 -17.48
N LEU A 18 -13.84 15.59 -17.99
CA LEU A 18 -13.19 16.65 -17.23
C LEU A 18 -13.83 17.98 -17.60
N VAL A 19 -14.33 18.71 -16.61
CA VAL A 19 -15.03 19.99 -16.81
C VAL A 19 -14.34 21.08 -16.01
N ASN A 20 -13.99 22.17 -16.67
CA ASN A 20 -13.57 23.40 -16.00
C ASN A 20 -14.82 24.20 -15.59
N LEU A 21 -15.00 24.42 -14.29
CA LEU A 21 -16.15 25.12 -13.72
C LEU A 21 -16.12 26.64 -13.94
N LEU A 22 -14.94 27.20 -14.24
CA LEU A 22 -14.75 28.63 -14.47
C LEU A 22 -14.99 29.01 -15.94
N THR A 23 -14.52 28.18 -16.88
CA THR A 23 -14.64 28.45 -18.33
C THR A 23 -15.79 27.71 -18.98
N GLY A 24 -16.24 26.61 -18.40
CA GLY A 24 -17.23 25.70 -19.00
C GLY A 24 -16.64 24.72 -20.00
N ASP A 25 -15.31 24.72 -20.19
CA ASP A 25 -14.65 23.79 -21.11
C ASP A 25 -14.80 22.34 -20.61
N CYS A 26 -15.07 21.43 -21.54
CA CYS A 26 -15.28 20.02 -21.25
C CYS A 26 -14.41 19.15 -22.17
N ILE A 27 -13.73 18.16 -21.59
CA ILE A 27 -12.95 17.16 -22.30
C ILE A 27 -13.49 15.78 -21.94
N GLU A 28 -13.97 15.06 -22.94
CA GLU A 28 -14.32 13.64 -22.81
C GLU A 28 -13.06 12.77 -22.82
N LEU A 29 -13.03 11.80 -21.90
CA LEU A 29 -11.96 10.84 -21.73
C LEU A 29 -12.37 9.48 -22.29
N SER A 30 -11.42 8.80 -22.92
CA SER A 30 -11.62 7.40 -23.29
C SER A 30 -11.76 6.52 -22.05
N ALA A 31 -12.48 5.40 -22.15
CA ALA A 31 -12.71 4.50 -21.02
C ALA A 31 -11.43 4.08 -20.29
N THR A 32 -10.32 3.87 -21.01
CA THR A 32 -9.02 3.54 -20.40
C THR A 32 -8.40 4.73 -19.68
N SER A 33 -8.54 5.95 -20.22
CA SER A 33 -8.07 7.18 -19.58
C SER A 33 -8.85 7.47 -18.30
N THR A 34 -10.18 7.30 -18.34
CA THR A 34 -11.06 7.43 -17.16
C THR A 34 -10.64 6.44 -16.08
N ARG A 35 -10.48 5.16 -16.41
CA ARG A 35 -10.01 4.14 -15.47
C ARG A 35 -8.64 4.47 -14.89
N LEU A 36 -7.70 4.90 -15.72
CA LEU A 36 -6.35 5.26 -15.29
C LEU A 36 -6.36 6.44 -14.33
N LEU A 37 -7.08 7.51 -14.68
CA LEU A 37 -7.18 8.71 -13.85
C LEU A 37 -7.89 8.40 -12.53
N THR A 38 -9.00 7.67 -12.56
CA THR A 38 -9.70 7.20 -11.36
C THR A 38 -8.77 6.38 -10.46
N ASN A 39 -8.01 5.46 -11.03
CA ASN A 39 -7.04 4.66 -10.27
C ASN A 39 -5.99 5.57 -9.63
N LEU A 40 -5.38 6.50 -10.37
CA LEU A 40 -4.39 7.45 -9.81
C LEU A 40 -4.97 8.32 -8.69
N LEU A 41 -6.17 8.87 -8.87
CA LEU A 41 -6.83 9.74 -7.90
C LEU A 41 -7.29 9.01 -6.64
N GLN A 42 -7.62 7.71 -6.73
CA GLN A 42 -7.99 6.90 -5.56
C GLN A 42 -6.81 6.63 -4.61
N TYR A 43 -5.59 6.48 -5.12
CA TYR A 43 -4.41 6.21 -4.30
C TYR A 43 -3.73 7.48 -3.75
N ARG A 44 -4.32 8.67 -3.94
CA ARG A 44 -3.93 10.00 -3.40
C ARG A 44 -2.51 10.10 -2.82
N GLY A 45 -1.54 10.45 -3.67
CA GLY A 45 -0.15 10.71 -3.27
C GLY A 45 0.73 9.46 -3.13
N ASP A 46 0.15 8.26 -3.01
CA ASP A 46 0.90 7.02 -3.08
C ASP A 46 1.33 6.69 -4.51
N ILE A 47 2.45 5.99 -4.61
CA ILE A 47 3.00 5.54 -5.88
C ILE A 47 2.30 4.25 -6.28
N ILE A 48 1.62 4.27 -7.42
CA ILE A 48 1.08 3.07 -8.05
C ILE A 48 2.13 2.52 -9.01
N SER A 49 2.47 1.23 -8.85
CA SER A 49 3.47 0.59 -9.71
C SER A 49 2.92 0.38 -11.13
N ARG A 50 3.82 0.28 -12.11
CA ARG A 50 3.41 -0.04 -13.50
C ARG A 50 2.68 -1.37 -13.60
N VAL A 51 3.12 -2.37 -12.83
CA VAL A 51 2.51 -3.70 -12.79
C VAL A 51 1.08 -3.61 -12.28
N ASP A 52 0.85 -2.88 -11.18
CA ASP A 52 -0.49 -2.70 -10.63
C ASP A 52 -1.42 -1.96 -11.61
N ILE A 53 -0.90 -0.94 -12.32
CA ILE A 53 -1.66 -0.23 -13.36
C ILE A 53 -2.01 -1.16 -14.52
N PHE A 54 -1.06 -1.95 -15.02
CA PHE A 54 -1.31 -2.91 -16.09
C PHE A 54 -2.42 -3.89 -15.72
N GLN A 55 -2.35 -4.45 -14.51
CA GLN A 55 -3.36 -5.39 -14.04
C GLN A 55 -4.74 -4.71 -13.87
N SER A 56 -4.78 -3.58 -13.15
CA SER A 56 -6.04 -2.95 -12.74
C SER A 56 -6.75 -2.17 -13.84
N VAL A 57 -6.02 -1.59 -14.80
CA VAL A 57 -6.56 -0.70 -15.83
C VAL A 57 -6.66 -1.37 -17.21
N PHE A 58 -5.74 -2.28 -17.53
CA PHE A 58 -5.65 -2.88 -18.86
C PHE A 58 -6.12 -4.34 -18.86
N GLU A 59 -5.41 -5.23 -18.15
CA GLU A 59 -5.64 -6.68 -18.21
C GLU A 59 -7.03 -7.06 -17.68
N LYS A 60 -7.47 -6.44 -16.58
CA LYS A 60 -8.83 -6.61 -16.03
C LYS A 60 -9.93 -6.32 -17.06
N TYR A 61 -9.64 -5.50 -18.07
CA TYR A 61 -10.58 -5.08 -19.10
C TYR A 61 -10.21 -5.66 -20.48
N GLY A 62 -9.36 -6.68 -20.54
CA GLY A 62 -8.97 -7.37 -21.78
C GLY A 62 -8.07 -6.56 -22.71
N ALA A 63 -7.51 -5.43 -22.26
CA ALA A 63 -6.58 -4.63 -23.04
C ALA A 63 -5.13 -5.12 -22.84
N ARG A 64 -4.33 -5.12 -23.91
CA ARG A 64 -2.92 -5.52 -23.85
C ARG A 64 -2.06 -4.40 -23.22
N PRO A 65 -1.39 -4.62 -22.08
CA PRO A 65 -0.53 -3.60 -21.49
C PRO A 65 0.81 -3.46 -22.23
N SER A 66 1.35 -2.24 -22.29
CA SER A 66 2.71 -1.97 -22.74
C SER A 66 3.22 -0.66 -22.13
N ASN A 67 4.54 -0.51 -21.99
CA ASN A 67 5.08 0.76 -21.47
C ASN A 67 4.75 1.95 -22.38
N SER A 68 4.75 1.73 -23.70
CA SER A 68 4.40 2.77 -24.68
C SER A 68 2.96 3.24 -24.51
N ASN A 69 2.00 2.31 -24.43
CA ASN A 69 0.59 2.69 -24.29
C ASN A 69 0.31 3.41 -22.96
N LEU A 70 0.88 2.95 -21.84
CA LEU A 70 0.68 3.62 -20.56
C LEU A 70 1.25 5.03 -20.57
N ASN A 71 2.46 5.21 -21.11
CA ASN A 71 3.05 6.54 -21.22
C ASN A 71 2.24 7.45 -22.16
N GLN A 72 1.65 6.92 -23.22
CA GLN A 72 0.74 7.66 -24.09
C GLN A 72 -0.49 8.14 -23.33
N TYR A 73 -1.19 7.24 -22.61
CA TYR A 73 -2.35 7.62 -21.79
C TYR A 73 -2.00 8.66 -20.72
N ILE A 74 -0.87 8.49 -20.02
CA ILE A 74 -0.40 9.45 -19.03
C ILE A 74 -0.12 10.82 -19.68
N SER A 75 0.49 10.83 -20.86
CA SER A 75 0.78 12.08 -21.59
C SER A 75 -0.51 12.78 -22.04
N THR A 76 -1.49 12.01 -22.53
CA THR A 76 -2.82 12.53 -22.88
C THR A 76 -3.52 13.14 -21.67
N LEU A 77 -3.55 12.43 -20.54
CA LEU A 77 -4.17 12.93 -19.31
C LEU A 77 -3.51 14.24 -18.82
N ARG A 78 -2.18 14.32 -18.86
CA ARG A 78 -1.46 15.55 -18.49
C ARG A 78 -1.84 16.72 -19.40
N ARG A 79 -1.96 16.48 -20.71
CA ARG A 79 -2.39 17.51 -21.67
C ARG A 79 -3.81 17.95 -21.40
N SER A 80 -4.76 17.02 -21.27
CA SER A 80 -6.16 17.36 -20.99
C SER A 80 -6.31 18.21 -19.71
N LEU A 81 -5.55 17.92 -18.66
CA LEU A 81 -5.57 18.72 -17.43
C LEU A 81 -4.95 20.11 -17.64
N ALA A 82 -3.86 20.21 -18.41
CA ALA A 82 -3.22 21.48 -18.74
C ALA A 82 -4.08 22.35 -19.66
N ASP A 83 -4.75 21.74 -20.64
CA ASP A 83 -5.67 22.40 -21.57
C ASP A 83 -6.87 23.03 -20.84
N LEU A 84 -7.28 22.42 -19.71
CA LEU A 84 -8.29 22.96 -18.82
C LEU A 84 -7.73 23.99 -17.82
N GLY A 85 -6.47 24.39 -17.91
CA GLY A 85 -5.89 25.46 -17.09
C GLY A 85 -5.21 25.00 -15.80
N VAL A 86 -4.96 23.69 -15.62
CA VAL A 86 -4.12 23.23 -14.51
C VAL A 86 -2.64 23.38 -14.86
N GLU A 87 -2.01 24.44 -14.36
CA GLU A 87 -0.59 24.71 -14.62
C GLU A 87 0.36 23.72 -13.93
N LYS A 88 -0.09 23.13 -12.82
CA LYS A 88 0.70 22.19 -12.02
C LYS A 88 0.75 20.81 -12.69
N ASN A 89 1.88 20.12 -12.52
CA ASN A 89 2.01 18.73 -12.95
C ASN A 89 1.21 17.80 -12.04
N VAL A 90 -0.04 17.50 -12.42
CA VAL A 90 -0.95 16.65 -11.61
C VAL A 90 -0.43 15.23 -11.46
N ILE A 91 0.08 14.63 -12.53
CA ILE A 91 0.57 13.25 -12.53
C ILE A 91 2.10 13.27 -12.59
N ILE A 92 2.76 12.75 -11.56
CA ILE A 92 4.23 12.68 -11.47
C ILE A 92 4.70 11.27 -11.85
N THR A 93 5.72 11.20 -12.70
CA THR A 93 6.41 9.93 -13.01
C THR A 93 7.46 9.65 -11.95
N VAL A 94 7.42 8.47 -11.35
CA VAL A 94 8.49 7.97 -10.49
C VAL A 94 9.35 6.97 -11.29
N PRO A 95 10.60 7.31 -11.63
CA PRO A 95 11.46 6.47 -12.44
C PRO A 95 11.57 5.05 -11.88
N ARG A 96 11.50 4.04 -12.75
CA ARG A 96 11.59 2.60 -12.42
C ARG A 96 10.47 2.03 -11.53
N ILE A 97 9.66 2.87 -10.88
CA ILE A 97 8.61 2.43 -9.96
C ILE A 97 7.24 2.55 -10.61
N GLY A 98 6.79 3.78 -10.92
CA GLY A 98 5.44 3.97 -11.42
C GLY A 98 5.03 5.44 -11.50
N PHE A 99 3.81 5.74 -11.06
CA PHE A 99 3.21 7.07 -11.13
C PHE A 99 2.53 7.41 -9.82
N LYS A 100 2.50 8.70 -9.48
CA LYS A 100 1.74 9.23 -8.36
C LYS A 100 1.06 10.53 -8.72
N ILE A 101 0.07 10.91 -7.95
CA ILE A 101 -0.49 12.26 -7.97
C ILE A 101 0.42 13.22 -7.22
N SER A 102 0.58 14.44 -7.73
CA SER A 102 1.37 15.49 -7.08
C SER A 102 0.75 15.91 -5.76
N GLU A 103 1.62 16.06 -4.76
CA GLU A 103 1.25 16.57 -3.44
C GLU A 103 0.98 18.08 -3.41
N GLU A 104 1.32 18.78 -4.48
CA GLU A 104 1.07 20.22 -4.65
C GLU A 104 -0.34 20.50 -5.19
N VAL A 105 -1.04 19.44 -5.62
CA VAL A 105 -2.37 19.52 -6.21
C VAL A 105 -3.42 19.15 -5.16
N ILE A 106 -4.41 20.01 -4.98
CA ILE A 106 -5.53 19.80 -4.07
C ILE A 106 -6.56 18.94 -4.78
N ILE A 107 -6.89 17.78 -4.18
CA ILE A 107 -7.90 16.87 -4.71
C ILE A 107 -8.93 16.60 -3.63
N THR A 108 -10.19 16.85 -3.96
CA THR A 108 -11.36 16.55 -3.13
C THR A 108 -12.21 15.52 -3.85
N SER A 109 -12.91 14.66 -3.09
CA SER A 109 -13.84 13.66 -3.62
C SER A 109 -15.13 13.70 -2.82
N ASP A 110 -16.21 13.16 -3.38
CA ASP A 110 -17.51 13.07 -2.70
C ASP A 110 -17.43 12.41 -1.30
N ASN A 111 -16.48 11.49 -1.12
CA ASN A 111 -16.29 10.78 0.13
C ASN A 111 -15.74 11.68 1.26
N ASP A 112 -15.01 12.74 0.90
CA ASP A 112 -14.47 13.70 1.87
C ASP A 112 -15.58 14.62 2.41
N TYR A 113 -16.62 14.88 1.61
CA TYR A 113 -17.76 15.71 2.02
C TYR A 113 -18.64 15.02 3.07
N SER A 114 -18.82 13.70 2.97
CA SER A 114 -19.65 12.93 3.91
C SER A 114 -19.06 12.82 5.33
N SER A 115 -17.74 12.98 5.49
CA SER A 115 -17.10 12.98 6.81
C SER A 115 -17.29 14.29 7.59
N SER A 116 -17.88 15.33 6.97
CA SER A 116 -17.99 16.67 7.56
C SER A 116 -19.34 16.98 8.22
N PHE A 117 -20.32 16.07 8.17
CA PHE A 117 -21.60 16.26 8.86
C PHE A 117 -21.52 15.90 10.35
N THR A 118 -20.59 16.52 11.06
CA THR A 118 -20.63 16.68 12.52
C THR A 118 -20.12 18.10 12.85
N LEU A 119 -21.01 19.08 13.00
CA LEU A 119 -20.67 20.35 13.68
C LEU A 119 -20.40 20.02 15.18
N PRO A 120 -19.54 20.72 15.96
CA PRO A 120 -19.05 22.09 15.75
C PRO A 120 -17.57 22.39 16.12
N THR A 121 -17.20 23.65 15.89
CA THR A 121 -16.18 24.46 16.60
C THR A 121 -14.76 24.54 16.01
N LEU A 122 -14.54 25.65 15.29
CA LEU A 122 -13.41 26.59 15.40
C LEU A 122 -12.07 26.00 15.90
N ALA A 123 -11.32 25.35 15.00
CA ALA A 123 -9.86 25.31 15.06
C ALA A 123 -9.31 25.01 13.64
N PRO A 124 -8.32 25.76 13.13
CA PRO A 124 -7.69 25.44 11.86
C PRO A 124 -6.70 24.29 12.08
N GLU A 125 -7.15 23.05 11.91
CA GLU A 125 -6.24 21.90 11.84
C GLU A 125 -5.72 21.77 10.40
N PRO A 126 -4.39 21.85 10.17
CA PRO A 126 -3.81 21.70 8.84
C PRO A 126 -4.09 20.28 8.29
N PRO A 127 -4.13 20.10 6.95
CA PRO A 127 -4.47 18.83 6.34
C PRO A 127 -3.48 17.75 6.78
N ARG A 128 -3.96 16.89 7.68
CA ARG A 128 -3.22 15.80 8.30
C ARG A 128 -3.04 14.70 7.26
N ARG A 129 -2.02 14.88 6.40
CA ARG A 129 -1.56 13.88 5.44
C ARG A 129 -1.30 12.59 6.20
N SER A 130 -2.01 11.54 5.82
CA SER A 130 -1.96 10.23 6.47
C SER A 130 -0.64 9.53 6.15
N LEU A 131 0.38 9.83 6.96
CA LEU A 131 1.63 9.06 7.11
C LEU A 131 1.39 7.57 7.44
N LEU A 132 0.13 7.17 7.63
CA LEU A 132 -0.31 5.84 8.07
C LEU A 132 -0.57 4.86 6.92
N TRP A 133 -0.56 5.28 5.65
CA TRP A 133 -0.77 4.34 4.53
C TRP A 133 0.52 3.65 4.04
N GLN A 134 1.70 4.18 4.39
CA GLN A 134 2.99 3.57 4.05
C GLN A 134 3.35 2.34 4.91
N HIS A 135 2.83 2.24 6.13
CA HIS A 135 3.26 1.18 7.07
C HIS A 135 2.42 -0.10 7.02
N ARG A 136 1.30 -0.13 6.28
CA ARG A 136 0.45 -1.33 6.16
C ARG A 136 1.14 -2.49 5.42
N LYS A 137 2.09 -2.23 4.52
CA LYS A 137 2.82 -3.29 3.78
C LYS A 137 4.09 -3.78 4.49
N VAL A 138 4.74 -2.95 5.30
CA VAL A 138 5.99 -3.33 6.01
C VAL A 138 5.70 -4.16 7.26
N ALA A 139 4.59 -3.88 7.96
CA ALA A 139 4.21 -4.62 9.17
C ALA A 139 3.93 -6.11 8.89
N ILE A 140 3.38 -6.44 7.72
CA ILE A 140 3.02 -7.82 7.35
C ILE A 140 4.25 -8.71 7.12
N LEU A 141 5.41 -8.13 6.77
CA LEU A 141 6.67 -8.87 6.53
C LEU A 141 7.54 -9.00 7.80
N PHE A 142 7.41 -8.07 8.76
CA PHE A 142 8.18 -8.10 10.01
C PHE A 142 7.65 -9.13 11.02
N ILE A 143 6.32 -9.36 11.04
CA ILE A 143 5.67 -10.31 11.95
C ILE A 143 6.23 -11.74 11.83
N PRO A 144 6.37 -12.35 10.63
CA PRO A 144 6.91 -13.72 10.53
C PRO A 144 8.38 -13.81 10.93
N MET A 145 9.19 -12.76 10.71
CA MET A 145 10.60 -12.73 11.12
C MET A 145 10.76 -12.70 12.65
N VAL A 146 9.92 -11.91 13.34
CA VAL A 146 9.93 -11.83 14.81
C VAL A 146 9.43 -13.14 15.43
N ILE A 147 8.39 -13.75 14.87
CA ILE A 147 7.88 -15.05 15.34
C ILE A 147 8.95 -16.15 15.17
N ALA A 148 9.62 -16.21 14.01
CA ALA A 148 10.70 -17.18 13.77
C ALA A 148 11.89 -16.99 14.73
N LEU A 149 12.27 -15.74 15.02
CA LEU A 149 13.33 -15.44 15.98
C LEU A 149 12.96 -15.88 17.40
N MET A 150 11.72 -15.64 17.84
CA MET A 150 11.24 -16.06 19.16
C MET A 150 11.22 -17.58 19.31
N LEU A 151 10.78 -18.32 18.27
CA LEU A 151 10.81 -19.79 18.27
C LEU A 151 12.24 -20.34 18.30
N LEU A 152 13.17 -19.72 17.55
CA LEU A 152 14.59 -20.08 17.60
C LEU A 152 15.19 -19.84 18.98
N LEU A 153 14.92 -18.69 19.61
CA LEU A 153 15.38 -18.40 20.97
C LEU A 153 14.85 -19.42 21.98
N GLN A 154 13.57 -19.80 21.89
CA GLN A 154 13.00 -20.86 22.71
C GLN A 154 13.72 -22.21 22.51
N PHE A 155 14.01 -22.57 21.26
CA PHE A 155 14.77 -23.79 20.94
C PHE A 155 16.20 -23.76 21.53
N PHE A 156 16.88 -22.62 21.45
CA PHE A 156 18.20 -22.43 22.07
C PHE A 156 18.14 -22.49 23.60
N THR A 157 17.09 -21.95 24.23
CA THR A 157 16.90 -22.10 25.69
C THR A 157 16.55 -23.53 26.09
N HIS A 158 15.85 -24.28 25.24
CA HIS A 158 15.53 -25.69 25.47
C HIS A 158 16.77 -26.58 25.36
N GLN A 159 17.70 -26.28 24.44
CA GLN A 159 19.00 -26.96 24.38
C GLN A 159 19.88 -26.67 25.60
N LYS A 160 19.66 -25.55 26.30
CA LYS A 160 20.45 -25.16 27.48
C LYS A 160 19.95 -25.78 28.79
N GLN A 161 18.88 -26.58 28.78
CA GLN A 161 18.43 -27.34 29.95
C GLN A 161 18.89 -28.80 29.90
N SER A 162 20.09 -29.01 30.42
CA SER A 162 20.43 -30.19 31.22
C SER A 162 21.36 -29.72 32.36
N PRO A 163 21.28 -30.32 33.54
CA PRO A 163 20.21 -30.21 34.52
C PRO A 163 20.63 -29.33 35.72
N THR A 164 19.65 -28.64 36.31
CA THR A 164 19.79 -27.90 37.57
C THR A 164 20.26 -28.86 38.68
N ALA A 165 21.31 -28.50 39.42
CA ALA A 165 21.79 -29.26 40.56
C ALA A 165 20.69 -29.38 41.63
N ILE A 166 20.33 -30.61 42.00
CA ILE A 166 19.36 -30.90 43.06
C ILE A 166 20.11 -31.45 44.27
N PHE A 167 20.21 -30.59 45.29
CA PHE A 167 20.34 -30.91 46.71
C PHE A 167 21.63 -31.60 47.21
N THR A 168 22.25 -30.99 48.22
CA THR A 168 23.41 -31.53 48.95
C THR A 168 22.98 -32.06 50.31
N GLN A 169 23.32 -33.32 50.62
CA GLN A 169 23.40 -33.77 52.01
C GLN A 169 24.56 -34.76 52.18
N ASP A 170 25.49 -34.40 53.07
CA ASP A 170 26.63 -35.18 53.57
C ASP A 170 27.44 -36.01 52.56
N LYS A 171 28.21 -35.29 51.73
CA LYS A 171 29.42 -35.74 51.02
C LYS A 171 29.30 -36.86 49.96
N CYS A 172 28.13 -37.11 49.38
CA CYS A 172 28.01 -37.91 48.16
C CYS A 172 27.04 -37.27 47.14
N ILE A 173 27.44 -37.24 45.86
CA ILE A 173 26.61 -36.79 44.72
C ILE A 173 26.03 -38.03 44.03
N PHE A 174 24.70 -38.16 44.02
CA PHE A 174 24.00 -39.23 43.31
C PHE A 174 23.51 -38.71 41.94
N TYR A 175 23.95 -39.33 40.85
CA TYR A 175 23.40 -39.10 39.52
C TYR A 175 22.31 -40.14 39.24
N GLY A 176 21.07 -39.70 39.01
CA GLY A 176 19.99 -40.56 38.57
C GLY A 176 20.15 -40.93 37.09
N ALA A 177 20.39 -42.22 36.81
CA ALA A 177 20.53 -42.75 35.46
C ALA A 177 19.14 -43.00 34.83
N GLY A 178 18.84 -42.28 33.74
CA GLY A 178 17.64 -42.48 32.93
C GLY A 178 17.99 -42.89 31.49
N ALA A 179 17.83 -44.18 31.21
CA ALA A 179 17.64 -44.81 29.90
C ALA A 179 18.80 -44.81 28.86
N LEU A 180 19.72 -45.76 29.00
CA LEU A 180 20.44 -46.34 27.86
C LEU A 180 19.51 -47.32 27.11
N ARG A 181 19.17 -47.01 25.86
CA ARG A 181 18.63 -47.94 24.86
C ARG A 181 19.76 -48.30 23.88
N VAL A 182 20.34 -49.49 24.01
CA VAL A 182 21.15 -50.19 22.99
C VAL A 182 20.85 -51.68 23.23
N GLY A 183 20.05 -52.36 22.41
CA GLY A 183 20.43 -52.83 21.09
C GLY A 183 20.45 -54.36 21.14
N GLY A 184 19.28 -55.00 21.08
CA GLY A 184 19.16 -56.46 21.03
C GLY A 184 19.10 -56.93 19.58
N ASN A 185 20.09 -57.71 19.15
CA ASN A 185 20.03 -58.50 17.92
C ASN A 185 20.49 -59.95 18.21
N THR A 186 19.52 -60.86 18.09
CA THR A 186 19.53 -62.13 17.34
C THR A 186 20.30 -63.37 17.84
N GLN A 187 19.48 -64.36 18.23
CA GLN A 187 19.56 -65.83 18.06
C GLN A 187 20.69 -66.67 18.70
N LYS A 188 20.30 -67.62 19.57
CA LYS A 188 20.25 -69.06 19.25
C LYS A 188 19.33 -69.80 20.21
#